data_AF-A0A5C8AGF2-F1
#
_entry.id   AF-A0A5C8AGF2-F1
#
_cell.length_a   1.000
_cell.length_b   1.000
_cell.length_c   1.000
_cell.angle_alpha   90.00
_cell.angle_beta   90.00
_cell.angle_gamma   90.00
#
_symmetry.space_group_name_H-M   'P 1'
#
loop_
_entity.id
_entity.type
_entity.pdbx_description
1 polymer ?
#
loop_
_entity_poly.entity_id
_entity_poly.type
_entity_poly.pdbx_seq_one_letter_code
_entity_poly.pdbx_strand_id
1 'polypeptide(L)'
;MKKSLLSWIVLSISILQIQAQTLSWNAYPAGATSFVNGILTATVTSSAPGFQNGTPKFYAGNTVGNGQCGIAGGLALEHLFGNITNAHSTLTLDFTSGNTTSGLCGNIAFQIKDINSDESYQTFADWIEISATDGNGNPIPVANIVATGGSNKTITTSGNTRIVKGHNNSSYGSRSSTNCDDVSFSITPPAGTTLKNVILKYHPDYTPSPSDYYNFTGPKRPAYQYISISPITVNAAAGPTAVNITSTPAGCTTNSGTVTIGTVTGGTSPYTYNFNAAGFGSTTNFNNLAPGNYPVVVLDNNGCSLSTTATVTQVTGPTAVATTPTSAACGQSNGSVAIGNVTGGLAPYQYNFNNLGFSA
;
A
#
# COMPACT_ATOMS: atom_id res chain seq x y z
N MET A 1 16.07 25.94 46.04
CA MET A 1 16.68 25.53 44.75
C MET A 1 15.92 24.30 44.25
N LYS A 2 15.10 24.48 43.20
CA LYS A 2 14.26 23.42 42.62
C LYS A 2 15.14 22.41 41.88
N LYS A 3 15.22 21.16 42.36
CA LYS A 3 15.79 20.05 41.59
C LYS A 3 14.66 19.41 40.77
N SER A 4 14.76 19.61 39.46
CA SER A 4 13.95 18.97 38.42
C SER A 4 14.17 17.46 38.45
N LEU A 5 13.15 16.68 38.79
CA LEU A 5 13.08 15.27 38.47
C LEU A 5 12.53 15.17 37.04
N LEU A 6 13.42 14.99 36.07
CA LEU A 6 13.04 14.67 34.69
C LEU A 6 12.47 13.24 34.69
N SER A 7 11.14 13.15 34.70
CA SER A 7 10.44 11.91 34.41
C SER A 7 10.74 11.52 32.95
N TRP A 8 11.37 10.38 32.75
CA TRP A 8 11.57 9.80 31.43
C TRP A 8 10.19 9.33 30.94
N ILE A 9 9.50 10.20 30.21
CA ILE A 9 8.42 9.78 29.33
C ILE A 9 9.09 8.97 28.24
N VAL A 10 9.09 7.64 28.41
CA VAL A 10 9.22 6.72 27.29
C VAL A 10 8.04 7.04 26.38
N LEU A 11 8.30 7.81 25.33
CA LEU A 11 7.36 7.97 24.24
C LEU A 11 7.27 6.59 23.60
N SER A 12 6.29 5.81 24.05
CA SER A 12 5.81 4.64 23.35
C SER A 12 5.41 5.12 21.96
N ILE A 13 6.32 4.99 20.99
CA ILE A 13 5.91 4.93 19.60
C ILE A 13 5.07 3.67 19.54
N SER A 14 3.76 3.84 19.65
CA SER A 14 2.80 2.84 19.24
C SER A 14 3.10 2.59 17.77
N ILE A 15 3.95 1.61 17.49
CA ILE A 15 4.07 1.03 16.17
C ILE A 15 2.70 0.43 15.94
N LEU A 16 1.85 1.16 15.22
CA LEU A 16 0.51 0.70 14.85
C LEU A 16 0.71 -0.63 14.10
N GLN A 17 0.47 -1.74 14.80
CA GLN A 17 0.02 -2.95 14.13
C GLN A 17 -1.32 -2.56 13.48
N ILE A 18 -1.33 -2.36 12.17
CA ILE A 18 -2.57 -2.10 11.45
C ILE A 18 -3.27 -3.45 11.33
N GLN A 19 -4.13 -3.75 12.32
CA GLN A 19 -5.21 -4.74 12.17
C GLN A 19 -6.18 -4.28 11.09
N ALA A 20 -7.05 -5.17 10.62
CA ALA A 20 -8.14 -4.82 9.70
C ALA A 20 -8.86 -3.54 10.17
N GLN A 21 -8.95 -2.54 9.29
CA GLN A 21 -9.64 -1.29 9.56
C GLN A 21 -10.90 -1.19 8.71
N THR A 22 -12.01 -0.78 9.31
CA THR A 22 -13.24 -0.47 8.59
C THR A 22 -13.37 1.03 8.40
N LEU A 23 -13.32 1.48 7.14
CA LEU A 23 -13.46 2.87 6.75
C LEU A 23 -14.94 3.14 6.47
N SER A 24 -15.54 3.92 7.36
CA SER A 24 -16.98 4.24 7.32
C SER A 24 -17.23 5.55 6.59
N TRP A 25 -18.35 5.60 5.88
CA TRP A 25 -18.80 6.79 5.15
C TRP A 25 -19.49 7.83 6.06
N ASN A 26 -19.60 7.59 7.36
CA ASN A 26 -20.30 8.46 8.34
C ASN A 26 -19.74 9.90 8.39
N ALA A 27 -18.48 10.08 8.01
CA ALA A 27 -17.81 11.38 7.96
C ALA A 27 -17.75 11.97 6.53
N TYR A 28 -18.40 11.34 5.55
CA TYR A 28 -18.58 11.85 4.19
C TYR A 28 -19.81 12.78 4.14
N PRO A 29 -19.65 14.12 4.01
CA PRO A 29 -20.80 15.02 3.95
C PRO A 29 -21.60 14.79 2.67
N ALA A 30 -22.94 14.83 2.76
CA ALA A 30 -23.80 14.77 1.57
C ALA A 30 -23.42 15.90 0.59
N GLY A 31 -23.14 15.55 -0.66
CA GLY A 31 -22.74 16.49 -1.71
C GLY A 31 -21.28 16.93 -1.70
N ALA A 32 -20.41 16.39 -0.85
CA ALA A 32 -18.97 16.55 -0.98
C ALA A 32 -18.43 15.75 -2.18
N THR A 33 -17.36 16.23 -2.82
CA THR A 33 -16.64 15.47 -3.86
C THR A 33 -15.47 14.67 -3.30
N SER A 34 -15.07 14.87 -2.04
CA SER A 34 -13.95 14.14 -1.42
C SER A 34 -14.12 13.92 0.09
N PHE A 35 -13.51 12.84 0.59
CA PHE A 35 -13.40 12.47 2.00
C PHE A 35 -12.00 11.92 2.28
N VAL A 36 -11.38 12.36 3.36
CA VAL A 36 -10.00 11.96 3.73
C VAL A 36 -10.00 11.37 5.14
N ASN A 37 -9.41 10.19 5.29
CA ASN A 37 -9.18 9.58 6.59
C ASN A 37 -7.83 8.82 6.60
N GLY A 38 -6.88 9.30 7.39
CA GLY A 38 -5.55 8.69 7.48
C GLY A 38 -4.86 8.63 6.11
N ILE A 39 -4.72 7.42 5.57
CA ILE A 39 -4.11 7.14 4.26
C ILE A 39 -5.11 6.99 3.11
N LEU A 40 -6.42 7.00 3.37
CA LEU A 40 -7.44 6.92 2.32
C LEU A 40 -7.98 8.32 2.00
N THR A 41 -7.93 8.69 0.73
CA THR A 41 -8.75 9.73 0.14
C THR A 41 -9.75 9.11 -0.82
N ALA A 42 -11.04 9.32 -0.58
CA ALA A 42 -12.12 8.91 -1.48
C ALA A 42 -12.65 10.14 -2.21
N THR A 43 -12.61 10.14 -3.54
CA THR A 43 -13.11 11.22 -4.40
C THR A 43 -14.22 10.70 -5.31
N VAL A 44 -15.32 11.44 -5.42
CA VAL A 44 -16.40 11.15 -6.35
C VAL A 44 -16.49 12.24 -7.41
N THR A 45 -16.53 11.83 -8.68
CA THR A 45 -16.70 12.74 -9.82
C THR A 45 -17.80 12.24 -10.75
N SER A 46 -18.41 13.18 -11.48
CA SER A 46 -19.36 12.89 -12.56
C SER A 46 -18.80 13.42 -13.88
N SER A 47 -19.03 12.70 -14.98
CA SER A 47 -18.60 13.14 -16.31
C SER A 47 -19.46 14.27 -16.90
N ALA A 48 -20.56 14.68 -16.24
CA ALA A 48 -21.45 15.76 -16.69
C ALA A 48 -21.66 16.82 -15.59
N PRO A 49 -20.92 17.95 -15.58
CA PRO A 49 -20.95 18.95 -14.51
C PRO A 49 -22.22 19.83 -14.46
N GLY A 50 -23.14 19.68 -15.42
CA GLY A 50 -24.33 20.53 -15.57
C GLY A 50 -25.61 20.05 -14.87
N PHE A 51 -25.59 18.91 -14.17
CA PHE A 51 -26.78 18.33 -13.53
C PHE A 51 -26.70 18.29 -12.00
N GLN A 52 -27.71 18.85 -11.34
CA GLN A 52 -27.78 19.16 -9.90
C GLN A 52 -28.02 17.95 -8.95
N ASN A 53 -27.83 16.71 -9.38
CA ASN A 53 -28.03 15.54 -8.52
C ASN A 53 -27.07 14.36 -8.81
N GLY A 54 -25.86 14.67 -9.26
CA GLY A 54 -24.72 13.74 -9.23
C GLY A 54 -24.00 13.73 -7.88
N THR A 55 -24.64 14.25 -6.82
CA THR A 55 -24.03 14.42 -5.51
C THR A 55 -24.06 13.11 -4.75
N PRO A 56 -22.90 12.53 -4.39
CA PRO A 56 -22.86 11.35 -3.54
C PRO A 56 -23.55 11.64 -2.21
N LYS A 57 -24.27 10.63 -1.70
CA LYS A 57 -25.02 10.72 -0.46
C LYS A 57 -24.65 9.57 0.46
N PHE A 58 -24.48 9.89 1.74
CA PHE A 58 -24.32 8.91 2.81
C PHE A 58 -25.68 8.47 3.33
N TYR A 59 -25.85 7.18 3.58
CA TYR A 59 -27.07 6.62 4.16
C TYR A 59 -26.77 5.81 5.42
N ALA A 60 -27.27 6.29 6.57
CA ALA A 60 -27.05 5.65 7.86
C ALA A 60 -27.87 4.35 8.06
N GLY A 61 -28.97 4.15 7.32
CA GLY A 61 -29.86 2.99 7.45
C GLY A 61 -29.94 2.15 6.18
N ASN A 62 -30.55 0.96 6.28
CA ASN A 62 -30.70 0.01 5.17
C ASN A 62 -31.68 0.46 4.07
N THR A 63 -32.34 1.60 4.25
CA THR A 63 -33.30 2.17 3.31
C THR A 63 -32.77 3.48 2.75
N VAL A 64 -32.69 3.58 1.43
CA VAL A 64 -32.12 4.74 0.72
C VAL A 64 -33.19 5.76 0.34
N GLY A 65 -34.28 5.79 1.11
CA GLY A 65 -35.53 6.45 0.74
C GLY A 65 -36.55 5.47 0.13
N ASN A 66 -37.84 5.80 0.29
CA ASN A 66 -39.02 5.21 -0.37
C ASN A 66 -39.02 3.66 -0.58
N GLY A 67 -38.53 2.90 0.40
CA GLY A 67 -38.54 1.43 0.39
C GLY A 67 -37.52 0.75 -0.54
N GLN A 68 -36.52 1.49 -1.02
CA GLN A 68 -35.49 0.98 -1.92
C GLN A 68 -34.32 0.33 -1.15
N CYS A 69 -33.73 -0.70 -1.77
CA CYS A 69 -32.59 -1.49 -1.29
C CYS A 69 -31.38 -0.62 -0.93
N GLY A 70 -30.85 -0.68 0.29
CA GLY A 70 -29.66 0.09 0.68
C GLY A 70 -28.65 -0.71 1.47
N ILE A 71 -27.43 -0.17 1.56
CA ILE A 71 -26.44 -0.62 2.54
C ILE A 71 -26.39 0.42 3.66
N ALA A 72 -26.72 0.00 4.88
CA ALA A 72 -26.53 0.86 6.05
C ALA A 72 -25.05 1.26 6.19
N GLY A 73 -24.83 2.53 6.48
CA GLY A 73 -23.50 3.11 6.58
C GLY A 73 -22.80 3.25 5.22
N GLY A 74 -23.51 3.03 4.11
CA GLY A 74 -22.96 3.04 2.76
C GLY A 74 -22.95 4.40 2.08
N LEU A 75 -22.12 4.53 1.05
CA LEU A 75 -22.11 5.64 0.09
C LEU A 75 -23.00 5.27 -1.09
N ALA A 76 -23.95 6.12 -1.46
CA ALA A 76 -24.67 5.98 -2.72
C ALA A 76 -24.12 6.93 -3.79
N LEU A 77 -23.91 6.41 -4.99
CA LEU A 77 -23.60 7.19 -6.18
C LEU A 77 -24.91 7.36 -6.96
N GLU A 78 -25.47 8.57 -6.93
CA GLU A 78 -26.78 8.90 -7.50
C GLU A 78 -26.64 9.54 -8.89
N HIS A 79 -27.60 9.25 -9.77
CA HIS A 79 -27.83 9.98 -11.01
C HIS A 79 -29.31 10.40 -11.11
N LEU A 80 -29.54 11.69 -11.35
CA LEU A 80 -30.85 12.24 -11.69
C LEU A 80 -31.01 12.33 -13.21
N PHE A 81 -32.11 11.81 -13.75
CA PHE A 81 -32.38 11.85 -15.19
C PHE A 81 -32.38 13.28 -15.77
N GLY A 82 -31.57 13.43 -16.80
CA GLY A 82 -31.65 14.41 -17.89
C GLY A 82 -31.38 13.67 -19.20
N ASN A 83 -31.62 14.30 -20.35
CA ASN A 83 -31.47 13.69 -21.68
C ASN A 83 -29.99 13.40 -22.04
N ILE A 84 -29.34 12.44 -21.35
CA ILE A 84 -27.90 12.21 -21.45
C ILE A 84 -27.62 10.71 -21.46
N THR A 85 -27.10 10.22 -22.58
CA THR A 85 -26.74 8.81 -22.80
C THR A 85 -25.31 8.46 -22.33
N ASN A 86 -24.54 9.43 -21.81
CA ASN A 86 -23.07 9.32 -21.64
C ASN A 86 -22.54 9.74 -20.26
N ALA A 87 -23.40 9.90 -19.25
CA ALA A 87 -22.98 10.42 -17.95
C ALA A 87 -22.66 9.26 -16.97
N HIS A 88 -21.47 9.27 -16.36
CA HIS A 88 -20.96 8.23 -15.48
C HIS A 88 -20.54 8.82 -14.14
N SER A 89 -20.80 8.09 -13.06
CA SER A 89 -20.30 8.42 -11.72
C SER A 89 -19.05 7.59 -11.44
N THR A 90 -17.97 8.25 -11.02
CA THR A 90 -16.68 7.61 -10.71
C THR A 90 -16.36 7.80 -9.24
N LEU A 91 -16.09 6.71 -8.53
CA LEU A 91 -15.47 6.72 -7.21
C LEU A 91 -14.00 6.31 -7.33
N THR A 92 -13.11 7.19 -6.89
CA THR A 92 -11.68 6.94 -6.79
C THR A 92 -11.30 6.82 -5.32
N LEU A 93 -10.72 5.68 -4.95
CA LEU A 93 -10.08 5.43 -3.66
C LEU A 93 -8.58 5.54 -3.86
N ASP A 94 -7.95 6.52 -3.24
CA ASP A 94 -6.51 6.75 -3.25
C ASP A 94 -5.94 6.43 -1.87
N PHE A 95 -5.03 5.46 -1.80
CA PHE A 95 -4.41 4.98 -0.57
C PHE A 95 -3.07 5.67 -0.27
N THR A 96 -2.78 6.81 -0.91
CA THR A 96 -1.55 7.57 -0.69
C THR A 96 -1.82 8.77 0.24
N SER A 97 -1.12 8.84 1.38
CA SER A 97 -1.02 10.08 2.17
C SER A 97 0.29 10.14 2.99
N GLY A 98 0.83 11.36 3.12
CA GLY A 98 1.99 11.66 3.98
C GLY A 98 3.34 11.14 3.46
N ASN A 99 3.87 11.71 2.37
CA ASN A 99 5.24 11.49 1.85
C ASN A 99 5.69 10.02 1.65
N THR A 100 4.79 9.04 1.75
CA THR A 100 5.10 7.64 1.51
C THR A 100 4.67 7.25 0.11
N THR A 101 5.58 6.63 -0.64
CA THR A 101 5.32 6.04 -1.96
C THR A 101 4.71 4.64 -1.86
N SER A 102 4.56 4.12 -0.63
CA SER A 102 4.04 2.80 -0.32
C SER A 102 2.53 2.90 -0.23
N GLY A 103 1.80 2.36 -1.21
CA GLY A 103 0.34 2.22 -1.11
C GLY A 103 -0.07 1.25 0.01
N LEU A 104 -1.35 0.88 0.04
CA LEU A 104 -1.86 -0.11 0.98
C LEU A 104 -1.23 -1.49 0.74
N CYS A 105 -0.72 -2.06 1.81
CA CYS A 105 -0.14 -3.39 1.82
C CYS A 105 -1.16 -4.41 2.30
N GLY A 106 -1.94 -4.99 1.38
CA GLY A 106 -3.02 -5.92 1.74
C GLY A 106 -4.22 -5.81 0.80
N ASN A 107 -5.31 -6.49 1.15
CA ASN A 107 -6.52 -6.48 0.33
C ASN A 107 -7.55 -5.50 0.85
N ILE A 108 -8.36 -4.98 -0.07
CA ILE A 108 -9.59 -4.27 0.28
C ILE A 108 -10.78 -5.14 -0.05
N ALA A 109 -11.85 -5.00 0.73
CA ALA A 109 -13.12 -5.65 0.49
C ALA A 109 -14.28 -4.69 0.77
N PHE A 110 -15.30 -4.74 -0.08
CA PHE A 110 -16.54 -3.98 0.08
C PHE A 110 -17.65 -4.68 -0.71
N GLN A 111 -18.89 -4.35 -0.39
CA GLN A 111 -20.06 -4.81 -1.11
C GLN A 111 -20.66 -3.68 -1.91
N ILE A 112 -21.24 -4.06 -3.03
CA ILE A 112 -22.06 -3.21 -3.86
C ILE A 112 -23.45 -3.80 -3.92
N LYS A 113 -24.44 -2.97 -3.62
CA LYS A 113 -25.86 -3.28 -3.73
C LYS A 113 -26.46 -2.39 -4.80
N ASP A 114 -27.10 -3.03 -5.77
CA ASP A 114 -27.95 -2.33 -6.74
C ASP A 114 -29.32 -2.04 -6.13
N ILE A 115 -29.86 -0.89 -6.50
CA ILE A 115 -31.02 -0.29 -5.90
C ILE A 115 -32.15 -0.10 -6.92
N ASN A 116 -31.88 -0.42 -8.18
CA ASN A 116 -32.84 -0.37 -9.27
C ASN A 116 -33.60 -1.71 -9.37
N SER A 117 -34.62 -1.89 -8.53
CA SER A 117 -35.49 -3.07 -8.58
C SER A 117 -36.57 -3.01 -9.68
N ASP A 118 -36.48 -2.08 -10.64
CA ASP A 118 -37.54 -1.81 -11.65
C ASP A 118 -36.97 -1.87 -13.08
N GLU A 119 -36.33 -3.00 -13.43
CA GLU A 119 -35.76 -3.26 -14.76
C GLU A 119 -36.66 -4.16 -15.63
N SER A 120 -37.97 -3.92 -15.63
CA SER A 120 -38.94 -4.83 -16.26
C SER A 120 -38.92 -4.86 -17.80
N TYR A 121 -38.10 -4.05 -18.48
CA TYR A 121 -38.08 -3.98 -19.96
C TYR A 121 -36.71 -3.81 -20.63
N GLN A 122 -35.60 -3.75 -19.89
CA GLN A 122 -34.31 -3.41 -20.50
C GLN A 122 -33.58 -4.67 -20.98
N THR A 123 -33.23 -4.72 -22.27
CA THR A 123 -32.33 -5.75 -22.86
C THR A 123 -30.86 -5.50 -22.54
N PHE A 124 -30.58 -4.47 -21.74
CA PHE A 124 -29.25 -3.97 -21.40
C PHE A 124 -29.27 -3.61 -19.91
N ALA A 125 -28.24 -4.04 -19.18
CA ALA A 125 -28.17 -3.90 -17.72
C ALA A 125 -27.20 -2.79 -17.33
N ASP A 126 -27.54 -2.06 -16.27
CA ASP A 126 -26.59 -1.21 -15.54
C ASP A 126 -25.31 -2.00 -15.23
N TRP A 127 -24.14 -1.36 -15.36
CA TRP A 127 -22.88 -2.07 -15.14
C TRP A 127 -21.81 -1.21 -14.48
N ILE A 128 -20.80 -1.91 -13.95
CA ILE A 128 -19.69 -1.29 -13.23
C ILE A 128 -18.38 -1.71 -13.88
N GLU A 129 -17.51 -0.75 -14.10
CA GLU A 129 -16.10 -0.96 -14.42
C GLU A 129 -15.27 -0.81 -13.13
N ILE A 130 -14.47 -1.81 -12.79
CA ILE A 130 -13.49 -1.70 -11.71
C ILE A 130 -12.08 -1.89 -12.26
N SER A 131 -11.20 -0.97 -11.87
CA SER A 131 -9.78 -1.04 -12.11
C SER A 131 -8.99 -0.62 -10.87
N ALA A 132 -7.73 -1.03 -10.82
CA ALA A 132 -6.84 -0.69 -9.71
C ALA A 132 -5.39 -0.56 -10.20
N THR A 133 -4.57 0.20 -9.47
CA THR A 133 -3.15 0.36 -9.76
C THR A 133 -2.29 0.09 -8.53
N ASP A 134 -1.07 -0.39 -8.76
CA ASP A 134 -0.08 -0.60 -7.72
C ASP A 134 0.71 0.68 -7.37
N GLY A 135 1.57 0.60 -6.35
CA GLY A 135 2.43 1.70 -5.89
C GLY A 135 3.36 2.27 -6.96
N ASN A 136 3.69 1.46 -7.97
CA ASN A 136 4.51 1.85 -9.12
C ASN A 136 3.67 2.44 -10.28
N GLY A 137 2.34 2.47 -10.13
CA GLY A 137 1.40 2.94 -11.15
C GLY A 137 1.03 1.90 -12.21
N ASN A 138 1.44 0.64 -12.06
CA ASN A 138 1.06 -0.43 -12.97
C ASN A 138 -0.38 -0.89 -12.70
N PRO A 139 -1.15 -1.28 -13.72
CA PRO A 139 -2.46 -1.88 -13.53
C PRO A 139 -2.38 -3.18 -12.73
N ILE A 140 -3.28 -3.36 -11.77
CA ILE A 140 -3.45 -4.64 -11.07
C ILE A 140 -4.16 -5.61 -12.02
N PRO A 141 -3.65 -6.84 -12.20
CA PRO A 141 -4.27 -7.84 -13.07
C PRO A 141 -5.71 -8.16 -12.67
N VAL A 142 -6.58 -8.48 -13.63
CA VAL A 142 -7.99 -8.79 -13.31
C VAL A 142 -8.13 -10.05 -12.44
N ALA A 143 -7.21 -11.01 -12.53
CA ALA A 143 -7.20 -12.19 -11.66
C ALA A 143 -7.10 -11.85 -10.16
N ASN A 144 -6.64 -10.64 -9.84
CA ASN A 144 -6.49 -10.11 -8.49
C ASN A 144 -7.72 -9.30 -8.01
N ILE A 145 -8.74 -9.18 -8.86
CA ILE A 145 -10.03 -8.53 -8.55
C ILE A 145 -11.10 -9.62 -8.57
N VAL A 146 -11.55 -10.02 -7.38
CA VAL A 146 -12.55 -11.08 -7.21
C VAL A 146 -13.91 -10.43 -6.93
N ALA A 147 -14.91 -10.82 -7.71
CA ALA A 147 -16.31 -10.47 -7.49
C ALA A 147 -17.13 -11.74 -7.31
N THR A 148 -17.90 -11.81 -6.23
CA THR A 148 -18.72 -12.97 -5.86
C THR A 148 -20.10 -12.55 -5.43
N GLY A 149 -21.08 -13.45 -5.59
CA GLY A 149 -22.48 -13.15 -5.31
C GLY A 149 -23.16 -12.39 -6.43
N GLY A 150 -24.45 -12.19 -6.24
CA GLY A 150 -25.37 -11.63 -7.20
C GLY A 150 -25.81 -12.60 -8.30
N SER A 151 -26.86 -12.22 -9.02
CA SER A 151 -27.51 -12.94 -10.12
C SER A 151 -26.74 -12.75 -11.45
N ASN A 152 -25.51 -12.24 -11.39
CA ASN A 152 -24.83 -11.52 -12.47
C ASN A 152 -23.73 -12.34 -13.14
N LYS A 153 -23.47 -12.02 -14.41
CA LYS A 153 -22.41 -12.62 -15.23
C LYS A 153 -21.15 -11.74 -15.13
N THR A 154 -20.15 -12.14 -14.36
CA THR A 154 -18.85 -11.46 -14.32
C THR A 154 -18.15 -11.61 -15.68
N ILE A 155 -17.92 -10.50 -16.40
CA ILE A 155 -17.19 -10.50 -17.67
C ILE A 155 -15.85 -9.79 -17.46
N THR A 156 -14.81 -10.59 -17.25
CA THR A 156 -13.43 -10.11 -17.24
C THR A 156 -12.99 -9.82 -18.68
N THR A 157 -12.72 -8.55 -19.01
CA THR A 157 -12.00 -8.17 -20.25
C THR A 157 -10.60 -7.67 -19.90
N SER A 158 -9.65 -7.78 -20.82
CA SER A 158 -8.24 -7.44 -20.59
C SER A 158 -8.05 -6.07 -19.92
N GLY A 159 -7.63 -6.06 -18.66
CA GLY A 159 -7.26 -4.86 -17.90
C GLY A 159 -8.34 -4.28 -16.98
N ASN A 160 -9.63 -4.55 -17.21
CA ASN A 160 -10.74 -4.05 -16.39
C ASN A 160 -11.75 -5.17 -16.09
N THR A 161 -12.22 -5.24 -14.84
CA THR A 161 -13.35 -6.13 -14.50
C THR A 161 -14.63 -5.41 -14.85
N ARG A 162 -15.40 -5.94 -15.81
CA ARG A 162 -16.77 -5.47 -16.08
C ARG A 162 -17.74 -6.43 -15.42
N ILE A 163 -18.62 -5.89 -14.59
CA ILE A 163 -19.71 -6.68 -14.01
C ILE A 163 -20.98 -6.21 -14.64
N VAL A 164 -21.52 -7.08 -15.49
CA VAL A 164 -22.82 -6.90 -16.15
C VAL A 164 -23.85 -7.46 -15.21
N LYS A 165 -24.78 -6.62 -14.75
CA LYS A 165 -25.90 -7.08 -13.93
C LYS A 165 -26.80 -8.03 -14.75
N GLY A 166 -27.24 -9.08 -14.09
CA GLY A 166 -28.00 -10.20 -14.62
C GLY A 166 -29.49 -9.97 -14.36
N HIS A 167 -30.25 -10.21 -15.42
CA HIS A 167 -31.70 -10.13 -15.53
C HIS A 167 -32.46 -10.79 -14.37
N ASN A 168 -33.37 -10.04 -13.73
CA ASN A 168 -34.37 -10.58 -12.82
C ASN A 168 -35.58 -11.11 -13.61
N ASN A 169 -35.75 -12.43 -13.67
CA ASN A 169 -36.93 -13.05 -14.26
C ASN A 169 -38.05 -13.19 -13.22
N SER A 170 -38.82 -12.13 -12.96
CA SER A 170 -40.24 -12.24 -12.55
C SER A 170 -40.89 -10.87 -12.34
N SER A 171 -42.02 -10.67 -13.04
CA SER A 171 -43.17 -9.79 -12.75
C SER A 171 -42.95 -8.35 -12.25
N TYR A 172 -43.34 -7.43 -13.14
CA TYR A 172 -43.55 -5.99 -13.00
C TYR A 172 -43.87 -5.45 -11.59
N GLY A 173 -43.11 -4.42 -11.14
CA GLY A 173 -43.62 -3.38 -10.24
C GLY A 173 -43.59 -3.61 -8.73
N SER A 174 -42.93 -4.64 -8.21
CA SER A 174 -42.76 -4.79 -6.75
C SER A 174 -41.39 -4.33 -6.29
N ARG A 175 -41.32 -3.19 -5.59
CA ARG A 175 -40.14 -2.76 -4.81
C ARG A 175 -39.89 -3.80 -3.72
N SER A 176 -39.09 -4.82 -4.02
CA SER A 176 -38.75 -5.89 -3.09
C SER A 176 -37.51 -5.48 -2.29
N SER A 177 -37.67 -5.28 -0.98
CA SER A 177 -36.55 -5.15 -0.04
C SER A 177 -35.76 -6.47 0.14
N THR A 178 -36.26 -7.57 -0.43
CA THR A 178 -35.69 -8.93 -0.33
C THR A 178 -35.00 -9.41 -1.62
N ASN A 179 -35.15 -8.71 -2.76
CA ASN A 179 -34.55 -9.11 -4.04
C ASN A 179 -33.40 -8.19 -4.47
N CYS A 180 -32.73 -7.55 -3.51
CA CYS A 180 -31.56 -6.72 -3.81
C CYS A 180 -30.39 -7.63 -4.23
N ASP A 181 -29.68 -7.23 -5.28
CA ASP A 181 -28.60 -8.02 -5.83
C ASP A 181 -27.23 -7.54 -5.31
N ASP A 182 -26.65 -8.34 -4.42
CA ASP A 182 -25.42 -8.00 -3.69
C ASP A 182 -24.20 -8.65 -4.34
N VAL A 183 -23.24 -7.81 -4.72
CA VAL A 183 -21.94 -8.24 -5.25
C VAL A 183 -20.86 -7.88 -4.25
N SER A 184 -20.15 -8.88 -3.75
CA SER A 184 -19.01 -8.72 -2.87
C SER A 184 -17.72 -8.63 -3.68
N PHE A 185 -16.94 -7.59 -3.44
CA PHE A 185 -15.67 -7.33 -4.10
C PHE A 185 -14.52 -7.53 -3.13
N SER A 186 -13.44 -8.11 -3.64
CA SER A 186 -12.13 -8.07 -2.99
C SER A 186 -11.03 -7.83 -4.01
N ILE A 187 -10.12 -6.90 -3.71
CA ILE A 187 -8.99 -6.56 -4.57
C ILE A 187 -7.71 -6.80 -3.77
N THR A 188 -6.83 -7.63 -4.30
CA THR A 188 -5.56 -8.02 -3.65
C THR A 188 -4.40 -7.71 -4.57
N PRO A 189 -3.51 -6.74 -4.27
CA PRO A 189 -2.37 -6.45 -5.15
C PRO A 189 -1.47 -7.70 -5.32
N PRO A 190 -0.77 -7.84 -6.45
CA PRO A 190 0.24 -8.89 -6.62
C PRO A 190 1.28 -8.88 -5.50
N ALA A 191 1.84 -10.06 -5.19
CA ALA A 191 2.95 -10.16 -4.25
C ALA A 191 4.10 -9.24 -4.67
N GLY A 192 4.68 -8.52 -3.72
CA GLY A 192 5.74 -7.55 -3.99
C GLY A 192 5.27 -6.13 -4.33
N THR A 193 3.95 -5.89 -4.43
CA THR A 193 3.41 -4.56 -4.73
C THR A 193 2.38 -4.09 -3.70
N THR A 194 2.16 -2.78 -3.64
CA THR A 194 1.16 -2.16 -2.78
C THR A 194 -0.01 -1.64 -3.60
N LEU A 195 -1.23 -1.67 -3.09
CA LEU A 195 -2.39 -1.07 -3.73
C LEU A 195 -2.35 0.47 -3.62
N LYS A 196 -2.30 1.17 -4.75
CA LYS A 196 -2.28 2.64 -4.78
C LYS A 196 -3.67 3.21 -4.93
N ASN A 197 -4.34 2.87 -6.05
CA ASN A 197 -5.65 3.41 -6.36
C ASN A 197 -6.63 2.28 -6.72
N VAL A 198 -7.90 2.48 -6.38
CA VAL A 198 -9.03 1.70 -6.90
C VAL A 198 -10.06 2.65 -7.49
N ILE A 199 -10.49 2.37 -8.71
CA ILE A 199 -11.44 3.19 -9.45
C ILE A 199 -12.66 2.34 -9.77
N LEU A 200 -13.83 2.84 -9.37
CA LEU A 200 -15.12 2.27 -9.72
C LEU A 200 -15.84 3.27 -10.62
N LYS A 201 -16.22 2.85 -11.82
CA LYS A 201 -17.09 3.65 -12.69
C LYS A 201 -18.43 2.96 -12.82
N TYR A 202 -19.48 3.68 -12.47
CA TYR A 202 -20.84 3.26 -12.68
C TYR A 202 -21.34 3.78 -14.02
N HIS A 203 -21.82 2.84 -14.83
CA HIS A 203 -22.41 3.09 -16.14
C HIS A 203 -23.92 2.78 -16.06
N PRO A 204 -24.75 3.81 -15.80
CA PRO A 204 -26.19 3.65 -15.96
C PRO A 204 -26.49 3.38 -17.44
N ASP A 205 -27.32 2.38 -17.73
CA ASP A 205 -27.84 2.23 -19.08
C ASP A 205 -29.04 3.15 -19.30
N TYR A 206 -28.98 3.92 -20.38
CA TYR A 206 -30.08 4.77 -20.80
C TYR A 206 -30.21 4.72 -22.32
N THR A 207 -31.04 3.79 -22.79
CA THR A 207 -31.66 3.93 -24.11
C THR A 207 -33.06 4.55 -23.91
N PRO A 208 -33.29 5.81 -24.30
CA PRO A 208 -34.62 6.36 -24.29
C PRO A 208 -35.43 5.64 -25.38
N SER A 209 -36.20 4.60 -25.02
CA SER A 209 -37.40 4.26 -25.80
C SER A 209 -38.38 5.43 -25.62
N PRO A 210 -38.69 6.21 -26.66
CA PRO A 210 -39.57 7.37 -26.53
C PRO A 210 -41.02 7.01 -26.13
N SER A 211 -41.37 5.72 -26.19
CA SER A 211 -42.73 5.21 -26.08
C SER A 211 -43.10 4.62 -24.72
N ASP A 212 -42.14 4.28 -23.86
CA ASP A 212 -42.41 3.48 -22.66
C ASP A 212 -42.38 4.26 -21.34
N TYR A 213 -42.13 5.57 -21.38
CA TYR A 213 -42.19 6.41 -20.19
C TYR A 213 -43.64 6.79 -19.88
N TYR A 214 -44.32 5.86 -19.20
CA TYR A 214 -45.43 6.06 -18.29
C TYR A 214 -46.40 7.22 -18.59
N ASN A 215 -47.61 6.83 -18.96
CA ASN A 215 -48.84 7.58 -18.76
C ASN A 215 -49.14 7.76 -17.25
N PHE A 216 -48.18 8.26 -16.46
CA PHE A 216 -48.45 8.70 -15.09
C PHE A 216 -49.26 9.98 -15.17
N THR A 217 -50.55 9.89 -14.90
CA THR A 217 -51.40 11.03 -14.53
C THR A 217 -50.98 11.53 -13.14
N GLY A 218 -49.80 12.15 -13.07
CA GLY A 218 -49.21 12.71 -11.86
C GLY A 218 -47.97 13.53 -12.20
N PRO A 219 -47.48 14.39 -11.27
CA PRO A 219 -46.26 15.16 -11.52
C PRO A 219 -45.12 14.21 -11.87
N LYS A 220 -44.44 14.45 -13.00
CA LYS A 220 -43.27 13.70 -13.46
C LYS A 220 -42.29 13.54 -12.29
N ARG A 221 -42.23 12.35 -11.71
CA ARG A 221 -41.28 12.06 -10.64
C ARG A 221 -39.93 11.79 -11.28
N PRO A 222 -38.84 12.41 -10.82
CA PRO A 222 -37.52 11.96 -11.21
C PRO A 222 -37.36 10.51 -10.77
N ALA A 223 -37.09 9.61 -11.71
CA ALA A 223 -36.53 8.32 -11.35
C ALA A 223 -35.06 8.54 -10.95
N TYR A 224 -34.54 7.72 -10.06
CA TYR A 224 -33.17 7.81 -9.59
C TYR A 224 -32.53 6.47 -9.84
N GLN A 225 -31.41 6.45 -10.55
CA GLN A 225 -30.56 5.28 -10.64
C GLN A 225 -29.36 5.48 -9.74
N TYR A 226 -29.06 4.47 -8.92
CA TYR A 226 -27.99 4.57 -7.96
C TYR A 226 -27.51 3.22 -7.48
N ILE A 227 -26.29 3.25 -6.98
CA ILE A 227 -25.59 2.12 -6.43
C ILE A 227 -25.12 2.45 -5.02
N SER A 228 -25.32 1.54 -4.07
CA SER A 228 -24.80 1.71 -2.71
C SER A 228 -23.57 0.84 -2.50
N ILE A 229 -22.57 1.44 -1.87
CA ILE A 229 -21.27 0.85 -1.58
C ILE A 229 -21.17 0.76 -0.06
N SER A 230 -20.88 -0.43 0.47
CA SER A 230 -20.69 -0.63 1.91
C SER A 230 -19.50 0.19 2.44
N PRO A 231 -19.38 0.35 3.77
CA PRO A 231 -18.08 0.65 4.37
C PRO A 231 -16.98 -0.24 3.78
N ILE A 232 -15.80 0.33 3.60
CA ILE A 232 -14.65 -0.37 3.02
C ILE A 232 -13.90 -1.04 4.15
N THR A 233 -13.68 -2.35 4.02
CA THR A 233 -12.78 -3.09 4.91
C THR A 233 -11.40 -3.11 4.27
N VAL A 234 -10.42 -2.58 5.00
CA VAL A 234 -9.01 -2.60 4.65
C VAL A 234 -8.33 -3.65 5.51
N ASN A 235 -7.92 -4.75 4.91
CA ASN A 235 -7.14 -5.79 5.57
C ASN A 235 -5.68 -5.57 5.22
N ALA A 236 -5.04 -4.65 5.93
CA ALA A 236 -3.61 -4.45 5.80
C ALA A 236 -2.87 -5.66 6.39
N ALA A 237 -1.93 -6.23 5.65
CA ALA A 237 -0.93 -7.11 6.22
C ALA A 237 0.09 -6.26 6.99
N ALA A 238 0.43 -6.69 8.21
CA ALA A 238 1.54 -6.08 8.93
C ALA A 238 2.84 -6.37 8.17
N GLY A 239 3.50 -5.34 7.63
CA GLY A 239 4.76 -5.48 6.94
C GLY A 239 5.94 -5.77 7.86
N PRO A 240 7.15 -5.99 7.30
CA PRO A 240 8.37 -6.08 8.09
C PRO A 240 8.57 -4.80 8.92
N THR A 241 8.92 -4.97 10.18
CA THR A 241 9.08 -3.87 11.15
C THR A 241 10.53 -3.65 11.55
N ALA A 242 11.35 -4.70 11.49
CA ALA A 242 12.78 -4.62 11.73
C ALA A 242 13.53 -5.70 10.95
N VAL A 243 14.80 -5.47 10.70
CA VAL A 243 15.72 -6.48 10.18
C VAL A 243 17.06 -6.34 10.90
N ASN A 244 17.61 -7.46 11.35
CA ASN A 244 18.95 -7.49 11.92
C ASN A 244 19.98 -7.42 10.77
N ILE A 245 20.89 -6.45 10.82
CA ILE A 245 21.97 -6.31 9.84
C ILE A 245 23.29 -6.25 10.60
N THR A 246 24.23 -7.12 10.21
CA THR A 246 25.59 -7.14 10.73
C THR A 246 26.58 -6.85 9.62
N SER A 247 27.65 -6.12 9.91
CA SER A 247 28.71 -5.81 8.95
C SER A 247 30.10 -6.01 9.54
N THR A 248 31.07 -6.32 8.69
CA THR A 248 32.49 -6.29 9.05
C THR A 248 33.19 -5.12 8.34
N PRO A 249 34.12 -4.42 9.00
CA PRO A 249 34.88 -3.34 8.37
C PRO A 249 35.69 -3.81 7.16
N ALA A 250 35.89 -2.91 6.20
CA ALA A 250 36.80 -3.12 5.07
C ALA A 250 38.23 -2.67 5.42
N GLY A 251 39.24 -3.35 4.86
CA GLY A 251 40.65 -3.04 5.06
C GLY A 251 41.06 -1.66 4.52
N CYS A 252 42.21 -1.15 4.99
CA CYS A 252 42.71 0.18 4.60
C CYS A 252 42.96 0.32 3.08
N THR A 253 43.28 -0.77 2.40
CA THR A 253 43.60 -0.80 0.95
C THR A 253 42.80 -1.85 0.19
N THR A 254 41.87 -2.53 0.84
CA THR A 254 41.09 -3.62 0.26
C THR A 254 39.60 -3.44 0.55
N ASN A 255 38.76 -3.74 -0.43
CA ASN A 255 37.31 -3.78 -0.25
C ASN A 255 36.92 -5.08 0.44
N SER A 256 37.45 -5.40 1.62
CA SER A 256 37.22 -6.68 2.30
C SER A 256 36.01 -6.68 3.25
N GLY A 257 35.21 -5.61 3.24
CA GLY A 257 34.04 -5.51 4.09
C GLY A 257 32.95 -6.49 3.71
N THR A 258 32.10 -6.83 4.69
CA THR A 258 30.95 -7.72 4.48
C THR A 258 29.70 -7.15 5.11
N VAL A 259 28.54 -7.53 4.57
CA VAL A 259 27.22 -7.29 5.17
C VAL A 259 26.43 -8.60 5.14
N THR A 260 25.83 -8.95 6.27
CA THR A 260 24.88 -10.04 6.39
C THR A 260 23.52 -9.50 6.82
N ILE A 261 22.50 -9.79 6.03
CA ILE A 261 21.09 -9.56 6.36
C ILE A 261 20.59 -10.77 7.15
N GLY A 262 20.27 -10.53 8.41
CA GLY A 262 19.81 -11.54 9.35
C GLY A 262 18.30 -11.65 9.44
N THR A 263 17.81 -11.97 10.64
CA THR A 263 16.40 -12.20 10.92
C THR A 263 15.55 -10.94 10.70
N VAL A 264 14.42 -11.12 10.01
CA VAL A 264 13.39 -10.10 9.81
C VAL A 264 12.30 -10.28 10.87
N THR A 265 11.82 -9.18 11.45
CA THR A 265 10.72 -9.15 12.43
C THR A 265 9.47 -8.54 11.80
N GLY A 266 8.30 -9.16 11.98
CA GLY A 266 7.06 -8.76 11.31
C GLY A 266 7.03 -9.19 9.84
N GLY A 267 5.99 -8.80 9.10
CA GLY A 267 5.80 -9.25 7.72
C GLY A 267 5.41 -10.72 7.61
N THR A 268 5.15 -11.17 6.37
CA THR A 268 4.87 -12.56 6.04
C THR A 268 6.00 -13.16 5.20
N SER A 269 6.60 -14.24 5.71
CA SER A 269 7.61 -15.02 4.98
C SER A 269 7.02 -15.71 3.73
N PRO A 270 7.79 -15.95 2.65
CA PRO A 270 9.21 -15.65 2.46
C PRO A 270 9.53 -14.16 2.26
N TYR A 271 10.77 -13.78 2.59
CA TYR A 271 11.30 -12.42 2.34
C TYR A 271 12.25 -12.41 1.15
N THR A 272 12.28 -11.29 0.44
CA THR A 272 13.28 -10.96 -0.58
C THR A 272 13.97 -9.66 -0.22
N TYR A 273 15.21 -9.51 -0.69
CA TYR A 273 16.10 -8.43 -0.31
C TYR A 273 16.63 -7.75 -1.55
N ASN A 274 16.56 -6.42 -1.59
CA ASN A 274 17.26 -5.60 -2.56
C ASN A 274 18.40 -4.87 -1.83
N PHE A 275 19.62 -5.31 -2.09
CA PHE A 275 20.83 -4.73 -1.53
C PHE A 275 21.47 -3.80 -2.55
N ASN A 276 21.65 -2.54 -2.19
CA ASN A 276 22.31 -1.52 -3.00
C ASN A 276 21.74 -1.40 -4.43
N ALA A 277 20.41 -1.48 -4.57
CA ALA A 277 19.69 -1.43 -5.84
C ALA A 277 20.06 -2.54 -6.85
N ALA A 278 20.58 -3.68 -6.39
CA ALA A 278 20.93 -4.83 -7.23
C ALA A 278 19.72 -5.67 -7.69
N GLY A 279 18.51 -5.35 -7.21
CA GLY A 279 17.28 -6.11 -7.47
C GLY A 279 16.91 -7.05 -6.32
N PHE A 280 15.65 -7.50 -6.29
CA PHE A 280 15.14 -8.37 -5.22
C PHE A 280 15.56 -9.83 -5.43
N GLY A 281 16.17 -10.42 -4.41
CA GLY A 281 16.54 -11.84 -4.38
C GLY A 281 16.58 -12.40 -2.97
N SER A 282 16.98 -13.66 -2.82
CA SER A 282 17.12 -14.34 -1.52
C SER A 282 18.53 -14.23 -0.91
N THR A 283 19.46 -13.55 -1.58
CA THR A 283 20.83 -13.38 -1.10
C THR A 283 20.88 -12.51 0.14
N THR A 284 21.48 -13.02 1.21
CA THR A 284 21.63 -12.32 2.48
C THR A 284 23.07 -11.98 2.84
N ASN A 285 24.06 -12.56 2.15
CA ASN A 285 25.48 -12.34 2.43
C ASN A 285 26.15 -11.60 1.27
N PHE A 286 26.74 -10.45 1.56
CA PHE A 286 27.42 -9.59 0.61
C PHE A 286 28.87 -9.40 1.06
N ASN A 287 29.80 -9.66 0.15
CA ASN A 287 31.23 -9.61 0.41
C ASN A 287 31.90 -8.62 -0.56
N ASN A 288 33.19 -8.40 -0.35
CA ASN A 288 34.02 -7.55 -1.18
C ASN A 288 33.54 -6.08 -1.22
N LEU A 289 33.03 -5.59 -0.10
CA LEU A 289 32.46 -4.26 0.02
C LEU A 289 33.53 -3.23 0.43
N ALA A 290 33.48 -2.08 -0.21
CA ALA A 290 34.23 -0.90 0.20
C ALA A 290 33.60 -0.29 1.48
N PRO A 291 34.33 0.58 2.21
CA PRO A 291 33.70 1.43 3.21
C PRO A 291 32.57 2.27 2.58
N GLY A 292 31.40 2.27 3.22
CA GLY A 292 30.24 2.98 2.70
C GLY A 292 28.91 2.59 3.34
N ASN A 293 27.87 3.30 2.91
CA ASN A 293 26.49 3.00 3.27
C ASN A 293 25.80 2.30 2.11
N TYR A 294 25.15 1.19 2.40
CA TYR A 294 24.46 0.34 1.44
C TYR A 294 22.97 0.31 1.79
N PRO A 295 22.08 0.89 0.94
CA PRO A 295 20.65 0.82 1.17
C PRO A 295 20.18 -0.63 1.05
N VAL A 296 19.31 -1.05 1.95
CA VAL A 296 18.72 -2.38 1.99
C VAL A 296 17.21 -2.24 2.05
N VAL A 297 16.52 -2.87 1.12
CA VAL A 297 15.06 -2.98 1.14
C VAL A 297 14.70 -4.45 1.35
N VAL A 298 14.00 -4.73 2.45
CA VAL A 298 13.41 -6.04 2.73
C VAL A 298 11.98 -6.00 2.23
N LEU A 299 11.55 -7.02 1.49
CA LEU A 299 10.21 -7.15 0.95
C LEU A 299 9.63 -8.50 1.41
N ASP A 300 8.44 -8.48 1.98
CA ASP A 300 7.74 -9.70 2.40
C ASP A 300 6.88 -10.30 1.28
N ASN A 301 6.29 -11.47 1.54
CA ASN A 301 5.44 -12.18 0.57
C ASN A 301 4.16 -11.42 0.20
N ASN A 302 3.71 -10.49 1.05
CA ASN A 302 2.52 -9.67 0.82
C ASN A 302 2.85 -8.34 0.11
N GLY A 303 4.13 -8.11 -0.22
CA GLY A 303 4.57 -6.91 -0.91
C GLY A 303 4.91 -5.72 -0.01
N CYS A 304 5.03 -5.95 1.29
CA CYS A 304 5.36 -4.92 2.25
C CYS A 304 6.85 -4.77 2.40
N SER A 305 7.33 -3.54 2.29
CA SER A 305 8.76 -3.24 2.33
C SER A 305 9.19 -2.52 3.60
N LEU A 306 10.40 -2.83 4.04
CA LEU A 306 11.14 -2.11 5.06
C LEU A 306 12.47 -1.66 4.46
N SER A 307 12.68 -0.34 4.42
CA SER A 307 13.95 0.25 4.00
C SER A 307 14.83 0.53 5.21
N THR A 308 16.10 0.14 5.11
CA THR A 308 17.14 0.39 6.10
C THR A 308 18.49 0.59 5.39
N THR A 309 19.55 0.83 6.16
CA THR A 309 20.90 1.05 5.63
C THR A 309 21.89 0.19 6.39
N ALA A 310 22.69 -0.58 5.67
CA ALA A 310 23.87 -1.25 6.20
C ALA A 310 25.08 -0.32 6.08
N THR A 311 25.93 -0.24 7.09
CA THR A 311 27.16 0.57 7.05
C THR A 311 28.37 -0.33 7.18
N VAL A 312 29.26 -0.25 6.20
CA VAL A 312 30.60 -0.85 6.24
C VAL A 312 31.58 0.25 6.59
N THR A 313 32.25 0.12 7.73
CA THR A 313 33.29 1.06 8.16
C THR A 313 34.63 0.70 7.53
N GLN A 314 35.56 1.66 7.51
CA GLN A 314 36.95 1.37 7.19
C GLN A 314 37.73 1.07 8.46
N VAL A 315 38.61 0.07 8.39
CA VAL A 315 39.63 -0.18 9.41
C VAL A 315 40.58 1.00 9.41
N THR A 316 40.79 1.62 10.56
CA THR A 316 41.84 2.62 10.74
C THR A 316 43.20 1.91 10.84
N GLY A 317 44.25 2.50 10.27
CA GLY A 317 45.61 1.94 10.34
C GLY A 317 46.15 1.90 11.79
N PRO A 318 47.30 1.24 12.01
CA PRO A 318 48.01 1.30 13.29
C PRO A 318 48.25 2.75 13.73
N THR A 319 47.90 3.08 14.97
CA THR A 319 48.05 4.44 15.51
C THR A 319 49.23 4.56 16.46
N ALA A 320 49.68 3.46 17.05
CA ALA A 320 50.83 3.42 17.95
C ALA A 320 51.47 2.04 17.95
N VAL A 321 52.79 2.02 18.20
CA VAL A 321 53.55 0.82 18.49
C VAL A 321 54.33 1.05 19.77
N ALA A 322 54.20 0.16 20.75
CA ALA A 322 55.02 0.21 21.94
C ALA A 322 56.45 -0.23 21.59
N THR A 323 57.44 0.50 22.05
CA THR A 323 58.85 0.13 21.88
C THR A 323 59.58 0.22 23.21
N THR A 324 60.47 -0.73 23.48
CA THR A 324 61.29 -0.75 24.70
C THR A 324 62.76 -0.74 24.30
N PRO A 325 63.43 0.43 24.36
CA PRO A 325 64.85 0.53 24.03
C PRO A 325 65.73 0.02 25.18
N THR A 326 66.83 -0.63 24.83
CA THR A 326 67.93 -0.96 25.73
C THR A 326 69.17 -0.20 25.28
N SER A 327 69.72 0.63 26.17
CA SER A 327 70.91 1.45 25.88
C SER A 327 72.12 0.59 25.55
N ALA A 328 72.91 1.04 24.59
CA ALA A 328 74.21 0.46 24.32
C ALA A 328 75.19 0.78 25.46
N ALA A 329 76.15 -0.10 25.70
CA ALA A 329 77.29 0.21 26.55
C ALA A 329 78.18 1.28 25.88
N CYS A 330 78.85 2.11 26.69
CA CYS A 330 79.69 3.19 26.18
C CYS A 330 80.77 2.63 25.22
N GLY A 331 80.80 3.16 23.99
CA GLY A 331 81.74 2.73 22.95
C GLY A 331 81.36 1.44 22.21
N GLN A 332 80.21 0.83 22.50
CA GLN A 332 79.75 -0.40 21.86
C GLN A 332 78.49 -0.18 21.01
N SER A 333 78.30 -1.01 19.98
CA SER A 333 77.09 -1.03 19.15
C SER A 333 76.15 -2.19 19.53
N ASN A 334 75.86 -2.34 20.82
CA ASN A 334 75.06 -3.46 21.38
C ASN A 334 73.70 -3.04 21.98
N GLY A 335 73.23 -1.82 21.67
CA GLY A 335 71.88 -1.40 22.02
C GLY A 335 70.83 -2.18 21.21
N SER A 336 69.60 -2.25 21.71
CA SER A 336 68.49 -2.94 21.04
C SER A 336 67.15 -2.23 21.28
N VAL A 337 66.15 -2.56 20.46
CA VAL A 337 64.77 -2.10 20.65
C VAL A 337 63.85 -3.31 20.53
N ALA A 338 63.05 -3.57 21.56
CA ALA A 338 62.00 -4.58 21.48
C ALA A 338 60.70 -3.93 20.99
N ILE A 339 60.05 -4.56 20.00
CA ILE A 339 58.72 -4.16 19.52
C ILE A 339 57.66 -4.83 20.40
N GLY A 340 56.78 -4.03 20.98
CA GLY A 340 55.68 -4.46 21.82
C GLY A 340 54.34 -4.44 21.08
N ASN A 341 53.25 -4.22 21.83
CA ASN A 341 51.90 -4.19 21.27
C ASN A 341 51.70 -3.05 20.25
N VAL A 342 50.93 -3.34 19.21
CA VAL A 342 50.45 -2.37 18.23
C VAL A 342 48.98 -2.04 18.54
N THR A 343 48.66 -0.74 18.61
CA THR A 343 47.28 -0.27 18.80
C THR A 343 46.71 0.17 17.45
N GLY A 344 45.48 -0.27 17.13
CA GLY A 344 44.82 0.02 15.86
C GLY A 344 45.27 -0.89 14.71
N GLY A 345 44.71 -0.71 13.52
CA GLY A 345 44.96 -1.59 12.38
C GLY A 345 44.37 -3.00 12.53
N LEU A 346 44.56 -3.81 11.50
CA LEU A 346 44.28 -5.25 11.50
C LEU A 346 45.60 -6.00 11.32
N ALA A 347 45.79 -7.05 12.12
CA ALA A 347 46.89 -7.99 11.94
C ALA A 347 46.74 -8.78 10.62
N PRO A 348 47.84 -9.30 10.03
CA PRO A 348 49.21 -9.21 10.53
C PRO A 348 49.87 -7.85 10.27
N TYR A 349 50.70 -7.39 11.21
CA TYR A 349 51.48 -6.16 11.09
C TYR A 349 52.83 -6.42 10.43
N GLN A 350 53.35 -5.42 9.74
CA GLN A 350 54.73 -5.41 9.23
C GLN A 350 55.46 -4.18 9.75
N TYR A 351 56.73 -4.36 10.09
CA TYR A 351 57.59 -3.34 10.69
C TYR A 351 58.76 -3.04 9.76
N ASN A 352 59.08 -1.76 9.60
CA ASN A 352 60.27 -1.31 8.88
C ASN A 352 61.18 -0.56 9.86
N PHE A 353 62.16 -1.27 10.40
CA PHE A 353 63.14 -0.69 11.31
C PHE A 353 64.31 -0.12 10.52
N ASN A 354 64.65 1.15 10.75
CA ASN A 354 65.76 1.85 10.09
C ASN A 354 65.74 1.81 8.54
N ASN A 355 64.56 1.80 7.92
CA ASN A 355 64.39 1.71 6.46
C ASN A 355 65.04 0.47 5.83
N LEU A 356 65.19 -0.63 6.58
CA LEU A 356 65.76 -1.88 6.11
C LEU A 356 64.75 -2.78 5.35
N GLY A 357 63.51 -2.31 5.22
CA GLY A 357 62.41 -3.03 4.57
C GLY A 357 61.39 -3.56 5.58
N PHE A 358 60.19 -3.86 5.07
CA PHE A 358 59.10 -4.39 5.90
C PHE A 358 59.31 -5.88 6.18
N SER A 359 59.24 -6.26 7.44
CA SER A 359 59.27 -7.65 7.93
C SER A 359 58.18 -7.86 8.98
N ALA A 360 57.73 -9.10 9.15
CA ALA A 360 56.76 -9.47 10.19
C ALA A 360 57.38 -9.36 11.60
#